data_AF-A0A1S9CI79-F1
#
_entry.id   AF-A0A1S9CI79-F1
#
_cell.length_a   1.000
_cell.length_b   1.000
_cell.length_c   1.000
_cell.angle_alpha   90.00
_cell.angle_beta   90.00
_cell.angle_gamma   90.00
#
_symmetry.space_group_name_H-M   'P 1'
#
loop_
_entity.id
_entity.type
_entity.pdbx_description
1 polymer ?
#
loop_
_entity_poly.entity_id
_entity_poly.type
_entity_poly.pdbx_seq_one_letter_code
_entity_poly.pdbx_strand_id
1 'polypeptide(L)'
;MAYLFDVEEEDISFSMKNDHVHKVFIRYDECDYEFTIGSYLVRKDDVTLQMSAFPVISYGYTYLPLEDVALIFESTAIVQKNTITIVK
;
A
#
# COMPACT_ATOMS: atom_id res chain seq x y z
N MET A 1 -2.62 -13.66 -4.37
CA MET A 1 -3.13 -13.59 -2.99
C MET A 1 -3.10 -12.13 -2.58
N ALA A 2 -4.22 -11.59 -2.11
CA ALA A 2 -4.27 -10.27 -1.49
C ALA A 2 -4.03 -10.46 0.02
N TYR A 3 -3.11 -9.69 0.59
CA TYR A 3 -2.87 -9.68 2.03
C TYR A 3 -3.62 -8.50 2.62
N LEU A 4 -4.56 -8.77 3.52
CA LEU A 4 -5.12 -7.72 4.37
C LEU A 4 -4.15 -7.50 5.53
N PHE A 5 -3.60 -6.31 5.60
CA PHE A 5 -3.21 -5.76 6.89
C PHE A 5 -4.52 -5.43 7.62
N ASP A 6 -4.58 -5.72 8.92
CA ASP A 6 -5.75 -5.45 9.74
C ASP A 6 -5.86 -3.93 9.93
N VAL A 7 -6.48 -3.28 8.95
CA VAL A 7 -6.73 -1.84 8.89
C VAL A 7 -8.24 -1.67 8.85
N GLU A 8 -8.77 -0.87 9.77
CA GLU A 8 -10.20 -0.60 9.83
C GLU A 8 -10.66 0.14 8.58
N GLU A 9 -11.88 -0.12 8.11
CA GLU A 9 -12.39 0.54 6.88
C GLU A 9 -12.41 2.07 7.00
N GLU A 10 -12.56 2.61 8.22
CA GLU A 10 -12.52 4.05 8.48
C GLU A 10 -11.14 4.69 8.29
N ASP A 11 -10.08 3.90 8.40
CA ASP A 11 -8.70 4.33 8.17
C ASP A 11 -8.28 4.24 6.70
N ILE A 12 -9.17 3.77 5.82
CA ILE A 12 -8.94 3.68 4.38
C ILE A 12 -9.82 4.69 3.66
N SER A 13 -9.20 5.57 2.87
CA SER A 13 -9.95 6.49 2.02
C SER A 13 -9.37 6.60 0.60
N PHE A 14 -10.16 7.15 -0.31
CA PHE A 14 -9.83 7.18 -1.73
C PHE A 14 -10.03 8.59 -2.29
N SER A 15 -9.12 9.00 -3.19
CA SER A 15 -9.34 10.17 -4.06
C SER A 15 -9.64 9.73 -5.47
N MET A 16 -10.64 10.36 -6.06
CA MET A 16 -11.09 10.09 -7.43
C MET A 16 -10.54 11.13 -8.41
N LYS A 17 -10.19 10.68 -9.62
CA LYS A 17 -9.85 11.53 -10.78
C LYS A 17 -10.45 10.91 -12.03
N ASN A 18 -11.25 11.67 -12.77
CA ASN A 18 -11.94 11.20 -13.99
C ASN A 18 -12.72 9.89 -13.75
N ASP A 19 -13.54 9.84 -12.70
CA ASP A 19 -14.34 8.66 -12.31
C ASP A 19 -13.55 7.38 -11.97
N HIS A 20 -12.23 7.49 -11.79
CA HIS A 20 -11.36 6.41 -11.36
C HIS A 20 -10.66 6.74 -10.05
N VAL A 21 -10.42 5.73 -9.22
CA VAL A 21 -9.55 5.88 -8.05
C VAL A 21 -8.16 6.28 -8.54
N HIS A 22 -7.65 7.37 -8.00
CA HIS A 22 -6.35 7.94 -8.33
C HIS A 22 -5.37 7.81 -7.17
N LYS A 23 -5.86 7.96 -5.93
CA LYS A 23 -5.07 7.78 -4.72
C LYS A 23 -5.79 6.93 -3.69
N VAL A 24 -5.01 6.19 -2.92
CA VAL A 24 -5.45 5.47 -1.73
C VAL A 24 -4.71 6.05 -0.54
N PHE A 25 -5.46 6.38 0.50
CA PHE A 25 -4.93 6.83 1.78
C PHE A 25 -5.19 5.74 2.81
N ILE A 26 -4.17 5.42 3.59
CA ILE A 26 -4.23 4.45 4.67
C ILE A 26 -3.64 5.10 5.90
N ARG A 27 -4.40 5.16 7.00
CA ARG A 27 -3.88 5.50 8.31
C ARG A 27 -3.52 4.21 9.04
N TYR A 28 -2.33 4.14 9.60
CA TYR A 28 -1.90 2.97 10.36
C TYR A 28 -0.80 3.37 11.36
N ASP A 29 -0.94 2.95 12.62
CA ASP A 29 0.02 3.22 13.70
C ASP A 29 0.42 4.70 13.76
N GLU A 30 -0.59 5.57 13.75
CA GLU A 30 -0.47 7.04 13.75
C GLU A 30 0.20 7.67 12.52
N CYS A 31 0.61 6.88 11.53
CA CYS A 31 1.17 7.35 10.26
C CYS A 31 0.11 7.43 9.17
N ASP A 32 0.21 8.45 8.31
CA ASP A 32 -0.64 8.62 7.14
C ASP A 32 0.13 8.24 5.86
N TYR A 33 -0.39 7.26 5.12
CA TYR A 33 0.19 6.76 3.87
C TYR A 33 -0.64 7.21 2.67
N GLU A 34 0.01 7.79 1.66
CA GLU A 34 -0.61 8.18 0.39
C GLU A 34 0.02 7.43 -0.77
N PHE A 35 -0.77 6.55 -1.38
CA PHE A 35 -0.43 5.77 -2.56
C PHE A 35 -1.07 6.39 -3.79
N THR A 36 -0.28 6.69 -4.81
CA THR A 36 -0.82 7.14 -6.11
C THR A 36 -0.81 5.97 -7.10
N ILE A 37 -1.97 5.68 -7.70
CA ILE A 37 -2.10 4.62 -8.71
C ILE A 37 -1.21 4.96 -9.91
N GLY A 38 -0.40 3.99 -10.34
CA GLY A 38 0.57 4.18 -11.43
C GLY A 38 1.84 4.95 -11.06
N SER A 39 2.06 5.28 -9.78
CA SER A 39 3.27 5.93 -9.28
C SER A 39 4.11 4.96 -8.46
N TYR A 40 5.43 5.08 -8.59
CA TYR A 40 6.39 4.37 -7.74
C TYR A 40 6.71 5.14 -6.45
N LEU A 41 6.04 6.26 -6.20
CA LEU A 41 6.24 7.06 -4.99
C LEU A 41 5.07 6.87 -4.03
N VAL A 42 5.41 6.65 -2.76
CA VAL A 42 4.47 6.67 -1.63
C VAL A 42 4.89 7.79 -0.69
N ARG A 43 3.90 8.54 -0.18
CA ARG A 43 4.14 9.49 0.91
C ARG A 43 3.78 8.81 2.23
N LYS A 44 4.69 8.85 3.20
CA LYS A 44 4.47 8.50 4.62
C LYS A 44 4.64 9.78 5.41
N ASP A 45 3.56 10.33 5.94
CA ASP A 45 3.52 11.64 6.60
C ASP A 45 4.13 12.73 5.69
N ASP A 46 5.29 13.27 6.07
CA ASP A 46 6.03 14.29 5.33
C ASP A 46 7.18 13.73 4.47
N VAL A 47 7.39 12.40 4.48
CA VAL A 47 8.48 11.73 3.77
C VAL A 47 7.95 11.05 2.51
N THR A 48 8.73 11.12 1.42
CA THR A 48 8.45 10.36 0.20
C THR A 48 9.43 9.20 0.07
N LEU A 49 8.90 8.00 -0.14
CA LEU A 49 9.67 6.77 -0.34
C LEU A 49 9.46 6.24 -1.76
N GLN A 50 10.52 5.64 -2.30
CA GLN A 50 10.51 4.97 -3.60
C GLN A 50 10.12 3.50 -3.41
N MET A 51 9.10 3.05 -4.12
CA MET A 51 8.63 1.67 -4.16
C MET A 51 9.27 0.89 -5.31
N SER A 52 9.31 -0.44 -5.18
CA SER A 52 9.75 -1.38 -6.20
C SER A 52 8.75 -1.56 -7.35
N ALA A 53 7.46 -1.39 -7.07
CA ALA A 53 6.37 -1.43 -8.03
C ALA A 53 5.34 -0.33 -7.73
N PHE A 54 4.44 -0.05 -8.67
CA PHE A 54 3.34 0.90 -8.45
C PHE A 54 2.04 0.17 -8.08
N PRO A 55 1.17 0.80 -7.28
CA PRO A 55 -0.19 0.36 -7.04
C PRO A 55 -0.99 0.23 -8.33
N VAL A 56 -1.76 -0.85 -8.46
CA VAL A 56 -2.61 -1.11 -9.63
C VAL A 56 -4.03 -1.43 -9.22
N ILE A 57 -4.98 -1.11 -10.09
CA ILE A 57 -6.38 -1.53 -9.95
C ILE A 57 -6.63 -2.66 -10.94
N SER A 58 -7.13 -3.79 -10.44
CA SER A 58 -7.48 -4.94 -11.26
C SER A 58 -8.69 -5.65 -10.67
N TYR A 59 -9.66 -6.04 -11.50
CA TYR A 59 -10.88 -6.72 -11.06
C TYR A 59 -11.64 -6.01 -9.93
N GLY A 60 -11.60 -4.67 -9.88
CA GLY A 60 -12.26 -3.88 -8.84
C GLY A 60 -11.51 -3.78 -7.50
N TYR A 61 -10.31 -4.37 -7.41
CA TYR A 61 -9.46 -4.29 -6.23
C TYR A 61 -8.22 -3.44 -6.48
N THR A 62 -7.77 -2.71 -5.47
CA THR A 62 -6.45 -2.07 -5.46
C THR A 62 -5.43 -3.06 -4.91
N TYR A 63 -4.35 -3.27 -5.66
CA TYR A 63 -3.21 -4.08 -5.25
C TYR A 63 -2.03 -3.18 -4.96
N LEU A 64 -1.50 -3.29 -3.74
CA LEU A 64 -0.29 -2.62 -3.30
C LEU A 64 0.91 -3.57 -3.36
N PRO A 65 2.13 -3.09 -3.69
CA PRO A 65 3.33 -3.91 -3.69
C PRO A 65 3.70 -4.42 -2.29
N LEU A 66 3.78 -5.74 -2.11
CA LEU A 66 3.88 -6.35 -0.78
C LEU A 66 5.18 -6.02 -0.03
N GLU A 67 6.32 -6.01 -0.73
CA GLU A 67 7.63 -5.72 -0.11
C GLU A 67 7.70 -4.27 0.37
N ASP A 68 7.17 -3.34 -0.42
CA ASP A 68 7.12 -1.93 -0.07
C ASP A 68 6.11 -1.65 1.05
N VAL A 69 4.98 -2.35 1.04
CA VAL A 69 3.97 -2.28 2.10
C VAL A 69 4.49 -2.85 3.41
N ALA A 70 5.28 -3.93 3.39
CA ALA A 70 5.91 -4.44 4.59
C ALA A 70 6.89 -3.42 5.19
N LEU A 71 7.76 -2.80 4.37
CA LEU A 71 8.65 -1.73 4.81
C LEU A 71 7.89 -0.54 5.40
N ILE A 72 6.77 -0.18 4.77
CA ILE A 72 5.83 0.84 5.24
C ILE A 72 5.35 0.54 6.67
N PHE A 73 5.00 -0.71 6.96
CA PHE A 73 4.47 -1.15 8.26
C PHE A 73 5.53 -1.67 9.23
N GLU A 74 6.77 -1.18 9.09
CA GLU A 74 7.94 -1.58 9.92
C GLU A 74 8.14 -3.09 10.02
N SER A 75 7.69 -3.80 8.99
CA SER A 75 7.75 -5.24 8.88
C SER A 75 8.72 -5.62 7.77
N THR A 76 9.33 -6.80 7.88
CA THR A 76 10.16 -7.35 6.81
C THR A 76 9.38 -8.44 6.09
N ALA A 77 9.07 -8.24 4.80
CA ALA A 77 8.58 -9.30 3.93
C ALA A 77 9.77 -10.11 3.39
N ILE A 78 9.76 -11.41 3.65
CA ILE A 78 10.70 -12.38 3.11
C ILE A 78 9.96 -13.24 2.11
N VAL A 79 10.28 -13.09 0.82
CA VAL A 79 9.67 -13.86 -0.27
C VAL A 79 10.57 -15.06 -0.60
N GLN A 80 10.08 -16.29 -0.38
CA GLN A 80 10.76 -17.53 -0.71
C GLN A 80 9.90 -18.43 -1.60
N LYS A 81 10.23 -18.50 -2.90
CA LYS A 81 9.48 -19.23 -3.93
C LYS A 81 8.00 -18.81 -3.95
N ASN A 82 7.14 -19.57 -3.27
CA ASN A 82 5.69 -19.40 -3.24
C ASN A 82 5.19 -19.00 -1.84
N THR A 83 6.10 -18.80 -0.89
CA THR A 83 5.80 -18.42 0.49
C THR A 83 6.25 -16.99 0.71
N ILE A 84 5.38 -16.19 1.32
CA ILE A 84 5.75 -14.88 1.81
C ILE A 84 5.62 -14.92 3.33
N THR A 85 6.72 -14.61 4.02
CA THR A 85 6.77 -14.47 5.47
C THR A 85 6.86 -12.99 5.82
N ILE A 86 5.95 -12.49 6.66
CA ILE A 86 6.02 -11.14 7.20
C ILE A 86 6.51 -11.25 8.64
N VAL A 87 7.63 -10.60 8.94
CA VAL A 87 8.22 -10.54 10.28
C VAL A 87 8.05 -9.13 10.82
N LYS A 88 7.46 -8.99 12.01
CA LYS A 88 7.37 -7.73 12.76
C LYS A 88 8.53 -7.65 13.75
#